data_AF-A0A101PMU0-F1
#
_entry.id   AF-A0A101PMU0-F1
#
_cell.length_a   1.000
_cell.length_b   1.000
_cell.length_c   1.000
_cell.angle_alpha   90.00
_cell.angle_beta   90.00
_cell.angle_gamma   90.00
#
_symmetry.space_group_name_H-M   'P 1'
#
loop_
_entity.id
_entity.type
_entity.pdbx_description
1 polymer ?
#
loop_
_entity_poly.entity_id
_entity_poly.type
_entity_poly.pdbx_seq_one_letter_code
_entity_poly.pdbx_strand_id
1 'polypeptide(L)'
;MPTVIPAAVTAAALTAADDLARMLSDPNTVPQLGHQSQSLAHGATGIALLHIERARAGRGDWATAHTWLAFALRGQVHAGVYANLFHGVPALAFVTHRAAAGADRYQPVLSRLDAATITVTQTRLAEAHRRMNRGANPELGEFDVLRGLSGLAAYHLSRHPDHQITRDILSCLVRETEPLPSAPAEVPPWWTRSAPDGSPSVEYPHGHGNLGMSHGIGSVLSVLSLALLRGQGVPGAADAVRRLCAWTDEWRQGDLAAPWWPAVVTSGHPAGDLPPTGMRRPRPSWCYGVAGMARAQQLAGRALGDAARVSTAENALLAALRDRVQVDEVSGIGLCHGLAGLLQSALRMARETGSEAIAAALPHLAERLVTTAVRGGHGPDFLEGSAGAALALYTFAWSGGASPHWDSCLALA
;
A
#
# COMPACT_ATOMS: atom_id res chain seq x y z
N MET A 1 7.64 15.23 -25.71
CA MET A 1 6.87 16.35 -25.11
C MET A 1 6.04 15.68 -24.03
N PRO A 2 6.06 16.17 -22.78
CA PRO A 2 5.36 15.48 -21.69
C PRO A 2 3.90 15.28 -22.10
N THR A 3 3.43 14.03 -22.02
CA THR A 3 2.05 13.67 -22.38
C THR A 3 1.09 14.53 -21.58
N VAL A 4 0.48 15.52 -22.23
CA VAL A 4 -0.51 16.40 -21.59
C VAL A 4 -1.79 15.59 -21.41
N ILE A 5 -2.15 15.33 -20.16
CA ILE A 5 -3.44 14.70 -19.84
C ILE A 5 -4.55 15.60 -20.39
N PRO A 6 -5.52 15.07 -21.17
CA PRO A 6 -6.58 15.88 -21.73
C PRO A 6 -7.35 16.63 -20.64
N ALA A 7 -7.59 17.94 -20.84
CA ALA A 7 -8.28 18.78 -19.87
C ALA A 7 -9.70 18.28 -19.55
N ALA A 8 -10.40 17.72 -20.54
CA ALA A 8 -11.73 17.13 -20.35
C ALA A 8 -11.71 15.92 -19.40
N VAL A 9 -10.73 15.02 -19.51
CA VAL A 9 -10.59 13.85 -18.64
C VAL A 9 -10.24 14.27 -17.22
N THR A 10 -9.36 15.27 -17.09
CA THR A 10 -9.01 15.87 -15.80
C THR A 10 -10.25 16.48 -15.12
N ALA A 11 -11.07 17.22 -15.87
CA ALA A 11 -12.30 17.81 -15.36
C ALA A 11 -13.33 16.74 -14.93
N ALA A 12 -13.52 15.70 -15.74
CA ALA A 12 -14.43 14.59 -15.41
C ALA A 12 -13.99 13.85 -14.14
N ALA A 13 -12.69 13.59 -13.99
CA ALA A 13 -12.13 12.97 -12.80
C ALA A 13 -12.35 13.82 -11.54
N LEU A 14 -12.16 15.14 -11.63
CA LEU A 14 -12.44 16.06 -10.52
C LEU A 14 -13.91 16.08 -10.14
N THR A 15 -14.81 16.21 -11.11
CA THR A 15 -16.26 16.20 -10.86
C THR A 15 -16.69 14.92 -10.15
N ALA A 16 -16.26 13.76 -10.65
CA ALA A 16 -16.57 12.48 -10.02
C ALA A 16 -15.98 12.34 -8.61
N ALA A 17 -14.75 12.81 -8.38
CA ALA A 17 -14.16 12.82 -7.05
C ALA A 17 -14.93 13.73 -6.08
N ASP A 18 -15.37 14.90 -6.55
CA ASP A 18 -16.17 15.85 -5.76
C ASP A 18 -17.58 15.28 -5.46
N ASP A 19 -18.19 14.56 -6.41
CA ASP A 19 -19.47 13.86 -6.21
C ASP A 19 -19.37 12.77 -5.13
N LEU A 20 -18.38 11.89 -5.25
CA LEU A 20 -18.10 10.84 -4.26
C LEU A 20 -17.87 11.44 -2.88
N ALA A 21 -17.06 12.50 -2.79
CA ALA A 21 -16.77 13.14 -1.53
C ALA A 21 -17.96 13.90 -0.93
N ARG A 22 -18.88 14.43 -1.76
CA ARG A 22 -20.12 15.06 -1.29
C ARG A 22 -21.06 14.05 -0.65
N MET A 23 -21.18 12.84 -1.21
CA MET A 23 -21.96 11.75 -0.60
C MET A 23 -21.42 11.37 0.79
N LEU A 24 -20.13 11.57 1.01
CA LEU A 24 -19.43 11.29 2.26
C LEU A 24 -19.23 12.54 3.13
N SER A 25 -20.03 13.59 2.98
CA SER A 25 -19.82 14.85 3.72
C SER A 25 -20.33 14.84 5.17
N ASP A 26 -21.26 13.95 5.51
CA ASP A 26 -21.88 13.86 6.84
C ASP A 26 -21.77 12.43 7.40
N PRO A 27 -21.15 12.21 8.57
CA PRO A 27 -21.12 10.89 9.21
C PRO A 27 -22.48 10.26 9.48
N ASN A 28 -23.54 11.07 9.63
CA ASN A 28 -24.88 10.56 9.91
C ASN A 28 -25.53 9.87 8.69
N THR A 29 -25.04 10.12 7.47
CA THR A 29 -25.55 9.44 6.26
C THR A 29 -24.94 8.06 6.06
N VAL A 30 -23.96 7.68 6.89
CA VAL A 30 -23.22 6.41 6.79
C VAL A 30 -23.19 5.68 8.14
N PRO A 31 -24.36 5.37 8.73
CA PRO A 31 -24.47 4.89 10.12
C PRO A 31 -23.74 3.57 10.39
N GLN A 32 -23.53 2.77 9.33
CA GLN A 32 -22.89 1.45 9.38
C GLN A 32 -21.44 1.50 9.89
N LEU A 33 -20.80 2.68 9.87
CA LEU A 33 -19.41 2.88 10.25
C LEU A 33 -19.17 3.00 11.76
N GLY A 34 -20.22 3.02 12.59
CA GLY A 34 -20.09 3.21 14.04
C GLY A 34 -19.13 2.20 14.71
N HIS A 35 -19.16 0.93 14.30
CA HIS A 35 -18.29 -0.13 14.83
C HIS A 35 -16.89 -0.14 14.20
N GLN A 36 -16.69 0.57 13.08
CA GLN A 36 -15.45 0.60 12.31
C GLN A 36 -14.82 2.00 12.31
N SER A 37 -15.23 2.91 13.20
CA SER A 37 -14.84 4.32 13.17
C SER A 37 -13.32 4.55 13.09
N GLN A 38 -12.54 3.73 13.81
CA GLN A 38 -11.08 3.78 13.87
C GLN A 38 -10.37 3.03 12.73
N SER A 39 -11.10 2.40 11.81
CA SER A 39 -10.51 1.72 10.66
C SER A 39 -10.17 2.72 9.56
N LEU A 40 -8.91 2.74 9.13
CA LEU A 40 -8.50 3.43 7.92
C LEU A 40 -9.08 2.74 6.69
N ALA A 41 -9.08 1.40 6.69
CA ALA A 41 -9.49 0.59 5.54
C ALA A 41 -10.99 0.70 5.23
N HIS A 42 -11.83 0.48 6.26
CA HIS A 42 -13.27 0.27 6.09
C HIS A 42 -14.11 1.36 6.79
N GLY A 43 -13.45 2.31 7.45
CA GLY A 43 -14.07 3.16 8.47
C GLY A 43 -14.01 4.66 8.23
N ALA A 44 -14.47 5.39 9.25
CA ALA A 44 -14.48 6.84 9.27
C ALA A 44 -13.08 7.47 9.17
N THR A 45 -12.03 6.76 9.60
CA THR A 45 -10.63 7.23 9.49
C THR A 45 -10.21 7.38 8.02
N GLY A 46 -10.64 6.46 7.14
CA GLY A 46 -10.40 6.57 5.70
C GLY A 46 -11.16 7.72 5.03
N ILE A 47 -12.39 7.97 5.47
CA ILE A 47 -13.19 9.10 4.97
C ILE A 47 -12.63 10.43 5.46
N ALA A 48 -12.14 10.49 6.71
CA ALA A 48 -11.43 11.65 7.23
C ALA A 48 -10.21 11.98 6.37
N LEU A 49 -9.42 10.97 5.96
CA LEU A 49 -8.27 11.16 5.07
C LEU A 49 -8.66 11.82 3.74
N LEU A 50 -9.75 11.37 3.10
CA LEU A 50 -10.27 12.01 1.89
C LEU A 50 -10.51 13.51 2.10
N HIS A 51 -11.27 13.86 3.14
CA HIS A 51 -11.63 15.27 3.37
C HIS A 51 -10.45 16.12 3.82
N ILE A 52 -9.48 15.54 4.53
CA ILE A 52 -8.21 16.21 4.86
C ILE A 52 -7.45 16.56 3.59
N GLU A 53 -7.25 15.62 2.66
CA GLU A 53 -6.51 15.90 1.42
C GLU A 53 -7.26 16.91 0.54
N ARG A 54 -8.60 16.86 0.48
CA ARG A 54 -9.40 17.90 -0.21
C ARG A 54 -9.25 19.28 0.43
N ALA A 55 -9.30 19.38 1.76
CA ALA A 55 -9.16 20.65 2.47
C ALA A 55 -7.75 21.24 2.32
N ARG A 56 -6.71 20.41 2.41
CA ARG A 56 -5.30 20.81 2.17
C ARG A 56 -5.09 21.45 0.81
N ALA A 57 -5.90 21.05 -0.16
CA ALA A 57 -5.82 21.53 -1.52
C ALA A 57 -6.84 22.64 -1.87
N GLY A 58 -7.56 23.17 -0.87
CA GLY A 58 -8.55 24.22 -1.09
C GLY A 58 -9.80 23.77 -1.86
N ARG A 59 -10.06 22.45 -1.95
CA ARG A 59 -11.21 21.86 -2.64
C ARG A 59 -12.31 21.35 -1.70
N GLY A 60 -12.06 21.41 -0.39
CA GLY A 60 -13.00 21.00 0.64
C GLY A 60 -12.87 21.88 1.86
N ASP A 61 -13.78 21.70 2.81
CA ASP A 61 -13.81 22.44 4.06
C ASP A 61 -13.11 21.65 5.19
N TRP A 62 -12.26 22.35 5.94
CA TRP A 62 -11.67 21.84 7.17
C TRP A 62 -12.70 21.49 8.25
N ALA A 63 -13.91 22.06 8.20
CA ALA A 63 -15.02 21.66 9.07
C ALA A 63 -15.45 20.21 8.81
N THR A 64 -15.63 19.82 7.55
CA THR A 64 -15.98 18.44 7.17
C THR A 64 -14.88 17.46 7.57
N ALA A 65 -13.62 17.81 7.29
CA ALA A 65 -12.46 17.02 7.72
C ALA A 65 -12.43 16.85 9.24
N HIS A 66 -12.69 17.92 9.99
CA HIS A 66 -12.74 17.89 11.45
C HIS A 66 -13.88 17.02 11.98
N THR A 67 -15.08 17.11 11.39
CA THR A 67 -16.24 16.31 11.78
C THR A 67 -15.95 14.80 11.66
N TRP A 68 -15.35 14.37 10.55
CA TRP A 68 -14.96 12.97 10.36
C TRP A 68 -13.83 12.54 11.28
N LEU A 69 -12.81 13.37 11.48
CA LEU A 69 -11.71 13.05 12.41
C LEU A 69 -12.22 12.95 13.85
N ALA A 70 -13.10 13.86 14.28
CA ALA A 70 -13.75 13.81 15.57
C ALA A 70 -14.63 12.56 15.71
N PHE A 71 -15.35 12.16 14.65
CA PHE A 71 -16.12 10.92 14.63
C PHE A 71 -15.22 9.67 14.79
N ALA A 72 -14.10 9.62 14.09
CA ALA A 72 -13.12 8.53 14.19
C ALA A 72 -12.48 8.42 15.58
N LEU A 73 -12.33 9.55 16.27
CA LEU A 73 -11.78 9.63 17.63
C LEU A 73 -12.85 9.48 18.74
N ARG A 74 -14.11 9.17 18.41
CA ARG A 74 -15.15 8.96 19.44
C ARG A 74 -14.87 7.68 20.24
N GLY A 75 -14.97 7.80 21.56
CA GLY A 75 -14.83 6.67 22.48
C GLY A 75 -13.39 6.30 22.80
N GLN A 76 -13.20 5.08 23.27
CA GLN A 76 -11.88 4.56 23.62
C GLN A 76 -11.08 4.21 22.36
N VAL A 77 -9.88 4.77 22.23
CA VAL A 77 -8.99 4.49 21.11
C VAL A 77 -8.25 3.17 21.33
N HIS A 78 -8.30 2.28 20.34
CA HIS A 78 -7.69 0.96 20.41
C HIS A 78 -6.16 1.04 20.24
N ALA A 79 -5.42 0.67 21.29
CA ALA A 79 -3.95 0.64 21.32
C ALA A 79 -3.38 -0.77 21.59
N GLY A 80 -4.23 -1.81 21.60
CA GLY A 80 -3.83 -3.18 21.93
C GLY A 80 -3.25 -3.98 20.76
N VAL A 81 -3.27 -5.30 20.88
CA VAL A 81 -2.69 -6.27 19.91
C VAL A 81 -3.35 -6.31 18.53
N TYR A 82 -4.37 -5.51 18.27
CA TYR A 82 -4.95 -5.31 16.94
C TYR A 82 -4.68 -3.92 16.36
N ALA A 83 -3.94 -3.07 17.07
CA ALA A 83 -3.56 -1.76 16.58
C ALA A 83 -2.47 -1.90 15.50
N ASN A 84 -2.70 -1.28 14.35
CA ASN A 84 -1.84 -1.30 13.18
C ASN A 84 -2.09 -0.05 12.33
N LEU A 85 -1.38 0.10 11.21
CA LEU A 85 -1.53 1.24 10.32
C LEU A 85 -2.97 1.43 9.80
N PHE A 86 -3.78 0.37 9.76
CA PHE A 86 -5.15 0.41 9.26
C PHE A 86 -6.23 0.37 10.34
N HIS A 87 -5.86 0.30 11.62
CA HIS A 87 -6.81 0.28 12.73
C HIS A 87 -6.23 0.82 14.05
N GLY A 88 -7.01 1.65 14.75
CA GLY A 88 -6.69 2.11 16.09
C GLY A 88 -5.67 3.26 16.11
N VAL A 89 -4.83 3.30 17.15
CA VAL A 89 -3.88 4.41 17.37
C VAL A 89 -3.03 4.73 16.12
N PRO A 90 -2.33 3.79 15.46
CA PRO A 90 -1.46 4.14 14.33
C PRO A 90 -2.23 4.68 13.11
N ALA A 91 -3.42 4.16 12.82
CA ALA A 91 -4.30 4.69 11.77
C ALA A 91 -4.73 6.14 12.04
N LEU A 92 -5.13 6.42 13.29
CA LEU A 92 -5.51 7.77 13.71
C LEU A 92 -4.31 8.71 13.72
N ALA A 93 -3.13 8.24 14.14
CA ALA A 93 -1.89 9.00 14.11
C ALA A 93 -1.53 9.40 12.67
N PHE A 94 -1.60 8.44 11.75
CA PHE A 94 -1.38 8.65 10.32
C PHE A 94 -2.29 9.75 9.75
N VAL A 95 -3.60 9.64 9.94
CA VAL A 95 -4.55 10.62 9.40
C VAL A 95 -4.44 11.98 10.09
N THR A 96 -4.23 12.00 11.42
CA THR A 96 -4.05 13.25 12.17
C THR A 96 -2.77 13.98 11.73
N HIS A 97 -1.69 13.26 11.42
CA HIS A 97 -0.47 13.84 10.88
C HIS A 97 -0.73 14.61 9.58
N ARG A 98 -1.53 14.05 8.67
CA ARG A 98 -1.93 14.72 7.42
C ARG A 98 -2.71 16.01 7.67
N ALA A 99 -3.58 16.01 8.69
CA ALA A 99 -4.34 17.19 9.10
C ALA A 99 -3.47 18.26 9.77
N ALA A 100 -2.53 17.85 10.64
CA ALA A 100 -1.67 18.74 11.42
C ALA A 100 -0.69 19.56 10.55
N ALA A 101 -0.29 19.03 9.40
CA ALA A 101 0.54 19.76 8.44
C ALA A 101 -0.18 20.95 7.77
N GLY A 102 -1.43 21.27 8.14
CA GLY A 102 -2.15 22.47 7.72
C GLY A 102 -2.75 23.30 8.86
N ALA A 103 -2.65 22.84 10.11
CA ALA A 103 -3.19 23.57 11.27
C ALA A 103 -2.59 23.07 12.60
N ASP A 104 -2.12 24.02 13.42
CA ASP A 104 -1.49 23.72 14.73
C ASP A 104 -2.46 23.09 15.75
N ARG A 105 -3.77 23.24 15.54
CA ARG A 105 -4.81 22.73 16.45
C ARG A 105 -4.76 21.21 16.66
N TYR A 106 -4.16 20.46 15.73
CA TYR A 106 -4.07 19.00 15.81
C TYR A 106 -2.78 18.51 16.49
N GLN A 107 -1.81 19.38 16.76
CA GLN A 107 -0.52 18.97 17.31
C GLN A 107 -0.63 18.25 18.67
N PRO A 108 -1.44 18.71 19.64
CA PRO A 108 -1.52 18.04 20.95
C PRO A 108 -2.07 16.62 20.87
N VAL A 109 -3.08 16.38 20.03
CA VAL A 109 -3.64 15.03 19.83
C VAL A 109 -2.67 14.16 19.03
N LEU A 110 -2.02 14.72 18.01
CA LEU A 110 -1.00 14.01 17.23
C LEU A 110 0.14 13.53 18.12
N SER A 111 0.70 14.37 19.00
CA SER A 111 1.80 13.97 19.88
C SER A 111 1.44 12.80 20.81
N ARG A 112 0.19 12.72 21.27
CA ARG A 112 -0.29 11.59 22.09
C ARG A 112 -0.44 10.31 21.27
N LEU A 113 -0.98 10.44 20.06
CA LEU A 113 -1.10 9.32 19.12
C LEU A 113 0.28 8.81 18.71
N ASP A 114 1.23 9.69 18.40
CA ASP A 114 2.63 9.36 18.10
C ASP A 114 3.27 8.54 19.21
N ALA A 115 3.19 9.02 20.46
CA ALA A 115 3.76 8.31 21.61
C ALA A 115 3.15 6.90 21.77
N ALA A 116 1.83 6.77 21.61
CA ALA A 116 1.17 5.48 21.68
C ALA A 116 1.52 4.56 20.49
N THR A 117 1.68 5.09 19.27
CA THR A 117 2.15 4.33 18.09
C THR A 117 3.58 3.83 18.28
N ILE A 118 4.46 4.64 18.89
CA ILE A 118 5.82 4.21 19.25
C ILE A 118 5.76 3.02 20.22
N THR A 119 4.94 3.09 21.28
CA THR A 119 4.77 1.99 22.24
C THR A 119 4.24 0.71 21.58
N VAL A 120 3.23 0.82 20.71
CA VAL A 120 2.72 -0.32 19.91
C VAL A 120 3.86 -0.93 19.09
N THR A 121 4.65 -0.08 18.44
CA THR A 121 5.77 -0.53 17.59
C THR A 121 6.86 -1.24 18.39
N GLN A 122 7.26 -0.68 19.53
CA GLN A 122 8.25 -1.31 20.43
C GLN A 122 7.79 -2.70 20.89
N THR A 123 6.49 -2.85 21.17
CA THR A 123 5.90 -4.14 21.56
C THR A 123 6.02 -5.16 20.44
N ARG A 124 5.68 -4.77 19.19
CA ARG A 124 5.81 -5.63 18.01
C ARG A 124 7.25 -6.01 17.69
N LEU A 125 8.19 -5.08 17.84
CA LEU A 125 9.61 -5.36 17.67
C LEU A 125 10.11 -6.36 18.70
N ALA A 126 9.68 -6.25 19.95
CA ALA A 126 10.03 -7.23 20.98
C ALA A 126 9.44 -8.63 20.70
N GLU A 127 8.26 -8.71 20.10
CA GLU A 127 7.65 -9.97 19.64
C GLU A 127 8.45 -10.59 18.48
N ALA A 128 8.68 -9.81 17.41
CA ALA A 128 9.44 -10.24 16.23
C ALA A 128 10.87 -10.69 16.61
N HIS A 129 11.59 -9.92 17.42
CA HIS A 129 12.92 -10.31 17.87
C HIS A 129 12.92 -11.60 18.70
N ARG A 130 11.93 -11.81 19.58
CA ARG A 130 11.81 -13.07 20.34
C ARG A 130 11.57 -14.26 19.43
N ARG A 131 10.79 -14.11 18.36
CA ARG A 131 10.56 -15.14 17.34
C ARG A 131 11.85 -15.41 16.55
N MET A 132 12.47 -14.38 16.00
CA MET A 132 13.71 -14.50 15.21
C MET A 132 14.83 -15.17 16.02
N ASN A 133 14.96 -14.86 17.31
CA ASN A 133 15.95 -15.48 18.19
C ASN A 133 15.72 -16.99 18.40
N ARG A 134 14.51 -17.50 18.15
CA ARG A 134 14.18 -18.93 18.18
C ARG A 134 14.32 -19.62 16.81
N GLY A 135 14.69 -18.87 15.76
CA GLY A 135 14.77 -19.40 14.39
C GLY A 135 13.40 -19.74 13.78
N ALA A 136 12.32 -19.15 14.27
CA ALA A 136 10.96 -19.43 13.80
C ALA A 136 10.53 -18.52 12.63
N ASN A 137 9.79 -19.08 11.69
CA ASN A 137 9.17 -18.34 10.59
C ASN A 137 8.09 -17.34 11.09
N PRO A 138 7.90 -16.19 10.42
CA PRO A 138 6.89 -15.21 10.79
C PRO A 138 5.48 -15.61 10.36
N GLU A 139 4.48 -15.02 11.01
CA GLU A 139 3.10 -14.95 10.50
C GLU A 139 2.97 -13.77 9.51
N LEU A 140 2.05 -13.86 8.53
CA LEU A 140 1.82 -12.76 7.55
C LEU A 140 1.57 -11.41 8.25
N GLY A 141 0.70 -11.42 9.26
CA GLY A 141 0.33 -10.22 10.00
C GLY A 141 1.45 -9.63 10.87
N GLU A 142 2.61 -10.29 10.96
CA GLU A 142 3.78 -9.75 11.65
C GLU A 142 4.55 -8.76 10.77
N PHE A 143 4.71 -9.03 9.47
CA PHE A 143 5.56 -8.23 8.59
C PHE A 143 4.81 -7.44 7.53
N ASP A 144 3.55 -7.76 7.24
CA ASP A 144 2.82 -7.12 6.15
C ASP A 144 2.51 -5.61 6.35
N VAL A 145 1.92 -4.97 5.31
CA VAL A 145 1.55 -3.55 5.37
C VAL A 145 0.23 -3.29 6.09
N LEU A 146 -0.71 -4.23 6.05
CA LEU A 146 -2.06 -4.01 6.58
C LEU A 146 -2.14 -4.15 8.10
N ARG A 147 -1.36 -5.06 8.67
CA ARG A 147 -1.36 -5.45 10.08
C ARG A 147 0.02 -5.36 10.72
N GLY A 148 1.06 -5.61 9.94
CA GLY A 148 2.41 -5.85 10.43
C GLY A 148 3.34 -4.64 10.45
N LEU A 149 4.63 -4.97 10.61
CA LEU A 149 5.73 -4.04 10.75
C LEU A 149 5.94 -3.17 9.51
N SER A 150 5.61 -3.63 8.29
CA SER A 150 5.76 -2.78 7.09
C SER A 150 4.83 -1.57 7.14
N GLY A 151 3.61 -1.73 7.64
CA GLY A 151 2.67 -0.61 7.79
C GLY A 151 3.14 0.39 8.84
N LEU A 152 3.60 -0.11 9.99
CA LEU A 152 4.18 0.75 11.03
C LEU A 152 5.46 1.44 10.55
N ALA A 153 6.28 0.77 9.74
CA ALA A 153 7.49 1.34 9.16
C ALA A 153 7.15 2.45 8.16
N ALA A 154 6.14 2.27 7.32
CA ALA A 154 5.65 3.33 6.43
C ALA A 154 5.20 4.57 7.20
N TYR A 155 4.50 4.38 8.32
CA TYR A 155 4.14 5.47 9.24
C TYR A 155 5.37 6.20 9.77
N HIS A 156 6.27 5.49 10.43
CA HIS A 156 7.45 6.06 11.08
C HIS A 156 8.41 6.72 10.08
N LEU A 157 8.57 6.13 8.89
CA LEU A 157 9.37 6.70 7.81
C LEU A 157 8.79 8.02 7.29
N SER A 158 7.46 8.18 7.31
CA SER A 158 6.82 9.44 6.94
C SER A 158 6.84 10.47 8.07
N ARG A 159 6.63 10.04 9.31
CA ARG A 159 6.34 10.92 10.44
C ARG A 159 7.57 11.25 11.29
N HIS A 160 8.47 10.29 11.44
CA HIS A 160 9.61 10.32 12.38
C HIS A 160 10.90 9.82 11.74
N PRO A 161 11.32 10.31 10.55
CA PRO A 161 12.45 9.75 9.81
C PRO A 161 13.73 9.65 10.66
N ASP A 162 13.99 10.63 11.52
CA ASP A 162 15.22 10.69 12.33
C ASP A 162 15.12 9.98 13.69
N HIS A 163 13.94 9.47 14.06
CA HIS A 163 13.73 8.84 15.36
C HIS A 163 14.28 7.41 15.40
N GLN A 164 14.75 6.98 16.59
CA GLN A 164 15.32 5.64 16.78
C GLN A 164 14.35 4.52 16.38
N ILE A 165 13.06 4.68 16.69
CA ILE A 165 12.02 3.70 16.33
C ILE A 165 11.98 3.37 14.83
N THR A 166 12.27 4.35 13.97
CA THR A 166 12.30 4.19 12.51
C THR A 166 13.50 3.36 12.10
N ARG A 167 14.67 3.61 12.70
CA ARG A 167 15.86 2.77 12.49
C ARG A 167 15.65 1.35 13.00
N ASP A 168 15.04 1.19 14.16
CA ASP A 168 14.79 -0.13 14.77
C ASP A 168 13.84 -0.97 13.92
N ILE A 169 12.73 -0.39 13.44
CA ILE A 169 11.78 -1.13 12.63
C ILE A 169 12.32 -1.48 11.24
N LEU A 170 13.06 -0.57 10.61
CA LEU A 170 13.73 -0.86 9.34
C LEU A 170 14.80 -1.94 9.52
N SER A 171 15.56 -1.91 10.62
CA SER A 171 16.55 -2.96 10.94
C SER A 171 15.87 -4.32 11.18
N CYS A 172 14.70 -4.34 11.82
CA CYS A 172 13.91 -5.55 11.97
C CYS A 172 13.45 -6.09 10.61
N LEU A 173 12.94 -5.24 9.71
CA LEU A 173 12.56 -5.64 8.35
C LEU A 173 13.76 -6.15 7.53
N VAL A 174 14.96 -5.59 7.71
CA VAL A 174 16.19 -6.13 7.12
C VAL A 174 16.44 -7.54 7.64
N ARG A 175 16.35 -7.75 8.95
CA ARG A 175 16.56 -9.03 9.60
C ARG A 175 15.53 -10.10 9.18
N GLU A 176 14.29 -9.73 8.85
CA GLU A 176 13.30 -10.66 8.27
C GLU A 176 13.76 -11.30 6.96
N THR A 177 14.68 -10.65 6.24
CA THR A 177 15.22 -11.14 4.96
C THR A 177 16.48 -11.98 5.12
N GLU A 178 17.00 -12.14 6.33
CA GLU A 178 18.22 -12.89 6.60
C GLU A 178 17.91 -14.39 6.73
N PRO A 179 18.79 -15.28 6.23
CA PRO A 179 18.58 -16.72 6.34
C PRO A 179 18.37 -17.17 7.80
N LEU A 180 17.35 -18.01 8.02
CA LEU A 180 17.13 -18.62 9.32
C LEU A 180 18.07 -19.84 9.49
N PRO A 181 18.76 -20.00 10.64
CA PRO A 181 19.69 -21.11 10.85
C PRO A 181 19.04 -22.51 10.71
N SER A 182 17.73 -22.59 10.94
CA SER A 182 16.94 -23.83 10.97
C SER A 182 16.02 -24.02 9.76
N ALA A 183 16.01 -23.09 8.80
CA ALA A 183 15.15 -23.23 7.61
C ALA A 183 15.80 -24.17 6.57
N PRO A 184 15.01 -25.03 5.90
CA PRO A 184 15.47 -25.68 4.68
C PRO A 184 16.01 -24.64 3.70
N ALA A 185 17.13 -24.92 3.04
CA ALA A 185 17.76 -23.98 2.11
C ALA A 185 16.84 -23.51 0.96
N GLU A 186 15.76 -24.25 0.71
CA GLU A 186 14.82 -24.05 -0.40
C GLU A 186 13.68 -23.07 -0.09
N VAL A 187 13.48 -22.64 1.16
CA VAL A 187 12.40 -21.71 1.52
C VAL A 187 12.95 -20.40 2.10
N PRO A 188 12.41 -19.23 1.68
CA PRO A 188 12.85 -17.95 2.21
C PRO A 188 12.51 -17.80 3.70
N PRO A 189 13.22 -16.93 4.44
CA PRO A 189 13.00 -16.73 5.87
C PRO A 189 11.59 -16.22 6.24
N TRP A 190 10.91 -15.54 5.32
CA TRP A 190 9.52 -15.08 5.46
C TRP A 190 8.46 -16.11 5.03
N TRP A 191 8.84 -17.36 4.76
CA TRP A 191 7.87 -18.44 4.48
C TRP A 191 6.88 -18.56 5.62
N THR A 192 5.59 -18.70 5.34
CA THR A 192 4.56 -18.71 6.39
C THR A 192 3.50 -19.76 6.16
N ARG A 193 2.96 -20.29 7.26
CA ARG A 193 1.85 -21.27 7.26
C ARG A 193 0.51 -20.64 7.58
N SER A 194 0.48 -19.34 7.85
CA SER A 194 -0.72 -18.64 8.29
C SER A 194 -1.47 -18.04 7.10
N ALA A 195 -2.79 -18.05 7.16
CA ALA A 195 -3.64 -17.19 6.34
C ALA A 195 -3.49 -15.72 6.80
N PRO A 196 -4.01 -14.74 6.02
CA PRO A 196 -3.90 -13.32 6.37
C PRO A 196 -4.44 -12.93 7.75
N ASP A 197 -5.34 -13.73 8.31
CA ASP A 197 -5.91 -13.51 9.64
C ASP A 197 -5.05 -14.07 10.79
N GLY A 198 -3.95 -14.76 10.48
CA GLY A 198 -3.06 -15.43 11.43
C GLY A 198 -3.41 -16.89 11.68
N SER A 199 -4.58 -17.36 11.25
CA SER A 199 -4.99 -18.76 11.41
C SER A 199 -4.17 -19.69 10.50
N PRO A 200 -4.00 -20.98 10.84
CA PRO A 200 -3.36 -21.93 9.94
C PRO A 200 -4.08 -21.99 8.58
N SER A 201 -3.33 -21.84 7.49
CA SER A 201 -3.90 -21.91 6.14
C SER A 201 -4.23 -23.34 5.76
N VAL A 202 -5.53 -23.61 5.53
CA VAL A 202 -6.00 -24.88 4.97
C VAL A 202 -5.59 -25.03 3.50
N GLU A 203 -5.48 -23.92 2.78
CA GLU A 203 -5.08 -23.89 1.36
C GLU A 203 -3.58 -24.17 1.17
N TYR A 204 -2.76 -23.74 2.14
CA TYR A 204 -1.30 -23.89 2.10
C TYR A 204 -0.79 -24.63 3.34
N PRO A 205 -1.08 -25.94 3.50
CA PRO A 205 -0.72 -26.70 4.70
C PRO A 205 0.80 -26.82 4.92
N HIS A 206 1.59 -26.72 3.85
CA HIS A 206 3.05 -26.69 3.90
C HIS A 206 3.64 -25.27 3.93
N GLY A 207 2.76 -24.27 3.96
CA GLY A 207 3.08 -22.86 3.90
C GLY A 207 3.32 -22.34 2.49
N HIS A 208 3.61 -21.05 2.42
CA HIS A 208 3.79 -20.31 1.18
C HIS A 208 4.71 -19.09 1.37
N GLY A 209 5.34 -18.67 0.28
CA GLY A 209 5.99 -17.37 0.13
C GLY A 209 4.99 -16.41 -0.49
N ASN A 210 4.59 -15.37 0.25
CA ASN A 210 3.60 -14.41 -0.21
C ASN A 210 4.28 -13.23 -0.91
N LEU A 211 3.97 -13.00 -2.20
CA LEU A 211 4.55 -11.90 -2.97
C LEU A 211 3.75 -10.61 -2.83
N GLY A 212 2.48 -10.67 -2.45
CA GLY A 212 1.56 -9.54 -2.50
C GLY A 212 2.04 -8.29 -1.74
N MET A 213 1.47 -7.13 -2.09
CA MET A 213 1.67 -5.89 -1.34
C MET A 213 0.90 -5.90 -0.02
N SER A 214 -0.32 -6.45 0.02
CA SER A 214 -1.18 -6.32 1.20
C SER A 214 -0.72 -7.18 2.37
N HIS A 215 -0.27 -8.41 2.08
CA HIS A 215 0.11 -9.41 3.09
C HIS A 215 1.51 -10.00 2.85
N GLY A 216 2.19 -9.64 1.77
CA GLY A 216 3.42 -10.29 1.34
C GLY A 216 4.65 -9.39 1.36
N ILE A 217 5.72 -9.96 0.82
CA ILE A 217 7.06 -9.38 0.84
C ILE A 217 7.21 -8.16 -0.09
N GLY A 218 6.26 -7.95 -1.02
CA GLY A 218 6.21 -6.75 -1.86
C GLY A 218 6.15 -5.46 -1.04
N SER A 219 5.47 -5.47 0.11
CA SER A 219 5.43 -4.32 1.02
C SER A 219 6.78 -4.06 1.69
N VAL A 220 7.46 -5.10 2.19
CA VAL A 220 8.80 -5.00 2.77
C VAL A 220 9.80 -4.45 1.75
N LEU A 221 9.76 -4.98 0.52
CA LEU A 221 10.57 -4.51 -0.59
C LEU A 221 10.34 -3.00 -0.84
N SER A 222 9.08 -2.58 -0.89
CA SER A 222 8.72 -1.18 -1.14
C SER A 222 9.17 -0.26 -0.01
N VAL A 223 8.93 -0.63 1.25
CA VAL A 223 9.29 0.18 2.42
C VAL A 223 10.81 0.33 2.56
N LEU A 224 11.58 -0.75 2.42
CA LEU A 224 13.04 -0.69 2.47
C LEU A 224 13.61 0.15 1.31
N SER A 225 13.04 0.02 0.11
CA SER A 225 13.43 0.82 -1.04
C SER A 225 13.12 2.31 -0.85
N LEU A 226 11.94 2.64 -0.30
CA LEU A 226 11.58 4.01 0.05
C LEU A 226 12.50 4.59 1.13
N ALA A 227 12.90 3.79 2.12
CA ALA A 227 13.86 4.22 3.14
C ALA A 227 15.22 4.58 2.52
N LEU A 228 15.74 3.75 1.63
CA LEU A 228 16.98 4.02 0.88
C LEU A 228 16.87 5.28 0.03
N LEU A 229 15.76 5.44 -0.71
CA LEU A 229 15.51 6.63 -1.53
C LEU A 229 15.40 7.93 -0.70
N ARG A 230 14.98 7.82 0.56
CA ARG A 230 14.92 8.94 1.53
C ARG A 230 16.22 9.12 2.31
N GLY A 231 17.31 8.44 1.94
CA GLY A 231 18.61 8.56 2.57
C GLY A 231 18.69 7.98 3.98
N GLN A 232 17.80 7.06 4.35
CA GLN A 232 17.84 6.42 5.67
C GLN A 232 19.00 5.43 5.75
N GLY A 233 19.98 5.73 6.61
CA GLY A 233 21.13 4.88 6.86
C GLY A 233 20.79 3.70 7.77
N VAL A 234 20.32 2.59 7.18
CA VAL A 234 20.08 1.33 7.90
C VAL A 234 21.05 0.28 7.37
N PRO A 235 21.97 -0.25 8.21
CA PRO A 235 22.89 -1.30 7.81
C PRO A 235 22.16 -2.49 7.18
N GLY A 236 22.69 -2.99 6.05
CA GLY A 236 22.12 -4.15 5.36
C GLY A 236 20.86 -3.89 4.55
N ALA A 237 20.27 -2.68 4.55
CA ALA A 237 19.04 -2.40 3.81
C ALA A 237 19.18 -2.60 2.29
N ALA A 238 20.28 -2.16 1.68
CA ALA A 238 20.53 -2.39 0.26
C ALA A 238 20.67 -3.89 -0.06
N ASP A 239 21.30 -4.67 0.83
CA ASP A 239 21.45 -6.11 0.65
C ASP A 239 20.14 -6.86 0.84
N ALA A 240 19.30 -6.42 1.77
CA ALA A 240 17.93 -6.93 1.93
C ALA A 240 17.11 -6.70 0.66
N VAL A 241 17.13 -5.49 0.09
CA VAL A 241 16.45 -5.19 -1.18
C VAL A 241 16.98 -6.10 -2.30
N ARG A 242 18.31 -6.29 -2.41
CA ARG A 242 18.89 -7.21 -3.41
C ARG A 242 18.44 -8.66 -3.24
N ARG A 243 18.39 -9.18 -2.00
CA ARG A 243 17.90 -10.54 -1.71
C ARG A 243 16.44 -10.70 -2.10
N LEU A 244 15.60 -9.73 -1.74
CA LEU A 244 14.18 -9.73 -2.11
C LEU A 244 13.99 -9.68 -3.62
N CYS A 245 14.72 -8.81 -4.31
CA CYS A 245 14.72 -8.74 -5.77
C CYS A 245 15.13 -10.08 -6.40
N ALA A 246 16.24 -10.67 -5.98
CA ALA A 246 16.72 -11.96 -6.49
C ALA A 246 15.66 -13.05 -6.33
N TRP A 247 15.08 -13.19 -5.13
CA TRP A 247 14.02 -14.16 -4.90
C TRP A 247 12.78 -13.90 -5.77
N THR A 248 12.32 -12.65 -5.88
CA THR A 248 11.17 -12.34 -6.75
C THR A 248 11.46 -12.54 -8.24
N ASP A 249 12.73 -12.46 -8.67
CA ASP A 249 13.12 -12.71 -10.05
C ASP A 249 13.05 -14.21 -10.39
N GLU A 250 13.33 -15.10 -9.44
CA GLU A 250 13.18 -16.56 -9.59
C GLU A 250 11.73 -16.98 -9.88
N TRP A 251 10.76 -16.22 -9.32
CA TRP A 251 9.33 -16.50 -9.48
C TRP A 251 8.66 -15.68 -10.57
N ARG A 252 9.41 -14.82 -11.27
CA ARG A 252 8.88 -14.03 -12.38
C ARG A 252 8.47 -14.95 -13.53
N GLN A 253 7.24 -14.76 -13.99
CA GLN A 253 6.62 -15.50 -15.08
C GLN A 253 6.43 -14.60 -16.31
N GLY A 254 6.09 -15.20 -17.44
CA GLY A 254 5.94 -14.49 -18.72
C GLY A 254 7.29 -14.22 -19.39
N ASP A 255 7.25 -13.53 -20.52
CA ASP A 255 8.44 -13.10 -21.25
C ASP A 255 8.92 -11.69 -20.80
N LEU A 256 9.97 -11.19 -21.45
CA LEU A 256 10.51 -9.86 -21.17
C LEU A 256 9.54 -8.72 -21.51
N ALA A 257 8.56 -8.96 -22.39
CA ALA A 257 7.60 -7.95 -22.82
C ALA A 257 6.38 -7.87 -21.88
N ALA A 258 5.99 -8.98 -21.26
CA ALA A 258 4.85 -9.07 -20.35
C ALA A 258 5.17 -9.84 -19.04
N PRO A 259 6.18 -9.41 -18.27
CA PRO A 259 6.52 -10.08 -17.02
C PRO A 259 5.38 -9.94 -15.99
N TRP A 260 5.17 -10.97 -15.19
CA TRP A 260 4.22 -10.97 -14.08
C TRP A 260 4.71 -11.86 -12.93
N TRP A 261 4.12 -11.69 -11.76
CA TRP A 261 4.46 -12.45 -10.55
C TRP A 261 3.22 -13.17 -10.02
N PRO A 262 3.36 -14.41 -9.53
CA PRO A 262 2.28 -15.08 -8.82
C PRO A 262 1.99 -14.37 -7.49
N ALA A 263 0.78 -14.53 -6.97
CA ALA A 263 0.40 -13.96 -5.67
C ALA A 263 1.13 -14.67 -4.51
N VAL A 264 1.28 -15.99 -4.61
CA VAL A 264 1.88 -16.86 -3.62
C VAL A 264 2.69 -17.97 -4.30
N VAL A 265 3.67 -18.49 -3.59
CA VAL A 265 4.53 -19.61 -4.00
C VAL A 265 4.42 -20.70 -2.94
N THR A 266 4.29 -21.97 -3.32
CA THR A 266 4.17 -23.12 -2.39
C THR A 266 5.31 -24.13 -2.57
N SER A 267 5.67 -24.83 -1.49
CA SER A 267 6.76 -25.82 -1.49
C SER A 267 6.36 -27.04 -2.31
N GLY A 268 7.25 -27.52 -3.19
CA GLY A 268 6.96 -28.59 -4.15
C GLY A 268 7.04 -28.16 -5.62
N HIS A 269 7.32 -26.87 -5.86
CA HIS A 269 7.71 -26.37 -7.18
C HIS A 269 9.13 -25.80 -7.05
N PRO A 270 10.15 -26.46 -7.59
CA PRO A 270 11.48 -25.87 -7.74
C PRO A 270 11.41 -24.58 -8.57
N ALA A 271 12.24 -23.59 -8.24
CA ALA A 271 12.48 -22.45 -9.11
C ALA A 271 13.01 -22.96 -10.46
N GLY A 272 12.28 -22.68 -11.55
CA GLY A 272 12.63 -23.11 -12.91
C GLY A 272 11.83 -24.29 -13.47
N ASP A 273 11.01 -24.97 -12.67
CA ASP A 273 9.99 -25.86 -13.23
C ASP A 273 8.88 -25.03 -13.88
N LEU A 274 8.32 -25.54 -14.97
CA LEU A 274 7.12 -24.94 -15.57
C LEU A 274 6.09 -24.74 -14.45
N PRO A 275 5.46 -23.54 -14.37
CA PRO A 275 4.42 -23.31 -13.39
C PRO A 275 3.40 -24.44 -13.51
N PRO A 276 2.87 -24.98 -12.38
CA PRO A 276 1.89 -26.04 -12.43
C PRO A 276 0.82 -25.63 -13.44
N THR A 277 0.55 -26.52 -14.40
CA THR A 277 -0.41 -26.26 -15.49
C THR A 277 -1.71 -25.73 -14.87
N GLY A 278 -1.94 -24.41 -14.96
CA GLY A 278 -3.06 -23.75 -14.27
C GLY A 278 -2.73 -22.55 -13.37
N MET A 279 -1.46 -22.15 -13.17
CA MET A 279 -1.18 -20.90 -12.45
C MET A 279 -1.63 -19.68 -13.27
N ARG A 280 -2.79 -19.12 -12.91
CA ARG A 280 -3.40 -17.99 -13.61
C ARG A 280 -2.72 -16.69 -13.19
N ARG A 281 -2.39 -15.85 -14.17
CA ARG A 281 -1.95 -14.47 -13.95
C ARG A 281 -2.99 -13.77 -13.06
N PRO A 282 -2.60 -13.22 -11.89
CA PRO A 282 -3.54 -12.49 -11.06
C PRO A 282 -4.03 -11.22 -11.77
N ARG A 283 -5.29 -10.83 -11.52
CA ARG A 283 -5.81 -9.52 -11.95
C ARG A 283 -4.83 -8.40 -11.56
N PRO A 284 -4.68 -7.33 -12.35
CA PRO A 284 -3.69 -6.28 -12.14
C PRO A 284 -4.07 -5.34 -10.98
N SER A 285 -4.10 -5.87 -9.77
CA SER A 285 -4.43 -5.20 -8.52
C SER A 285 -3.20 -4.73 -7.75
N TRP A 286 -3.39 -3.81 -6.80
CA TRP A 286 -2.35 -3.40 -5.87
C TRP A 286 -2.02 -4.54 -4.89
N CYS A 287 -3.03 -5.16 -4.26
CA CYS A 287 -2.80 -6.10 -3.16
C CYS A 287 -2.07 -7.39 -3.59
N TYR A 288 -2.53 -8.04 -4.66
CA TYR A 288 -2.01 -9.32 -5.17
C TYR A 288 -2.01 -9.31 -6.69
N GLY A 289 -1.24 -8.40 -7.28
CA GLY A 289 -1.17 -8.27 -8.72
C GLY A 289 0.01 -7.44 -9.19
N VAL A 290 0.14 -7.38 -10.52
CA VAL A 290 1.25 -6.70 -11.18
C VAL A 290 1.32 -5.21 -10.88
N ALA A 291 0.20 -4.53 -10.55
CA ALA A 291 0.23 -3.11 -10.23
C ALA A 291 1.06 -2.82 -8.97
N GLY A 292 0.83 -3.60 -7.90
CA GLY A 292 1.60 -3.49 -6.67
C GLY A 292 3.04 -4.00 -6.84
N MET A 293 3.21 -5.17 -7.46
CA MET A 293 4.55 -5.76 -7.60
C MET A 293 5.46 -5.00 -8.55
N ALA A 294 4.94 -4.51 -9.68
CA ALA A 294 5.71 -3.63 -10.56
C ALA A 294 6.16 -2.38 -9.80
N ARG A 295 5.28 -1.77 -8.99
CA ARG A 295 5.66 -0.62 -8.19
C ARG A 295 6.79 -0.94 -7.19
N ALA A 296 6.70 -2.05 -6.48
CA ALA A 296 7.75 -2.49 -5.55
C ALA A 296 9.10 -2.70 -6.26
N GLN A 297 9.09 -3.34 -7.44
CA GLN A 297 10.29 -3.55 -8.26
C GLN A 297 10.86 -2.23 -8.79
N GLN A 298 10.01 -1.29 -9.21
CA GLN A 298 10.44 0.01 -9.68
C GLN A 298 11.13 0.80 -8.55
N LEU A 299 10.55 0.80 -7.35
CA LEU A 299 11.16 1.40 -6.16
C LEU A 299 12.52 0.79 -5.85
N ALA A 300 12.63 -0.54 -5.90
CA ALA A 300 13.88 -1.25 -5.68
C ALA A 300 14.94 -0.91 -6.74
N GLY A 301 14.56 -0.88 -8.01
CA GLY A 301 15.44 -0.47 -9.10
C GLY A 301 15.96 0.95 -8.92
N ARG A 302 15.08 1.89 -8.54
CA ARG A 302 15.48 3.27 -8.23
C ARG A 302 16.42 3.35 -7.03
N ALA A 303 16.11 2.63 -5.94
CA ALA A 303 16.91 2.63 -4.72
C ALA A 303 18.32 2.06 -4.93
N LEU A 304 18.46 1.08 -5.83
CA LEU A 304 19.73 0.41 -6.13
C LEU A 304 20.47 0.99 -7.34
N GLY A 305 19.88 1.94 -8.07
CA GLY A 305 20.44 2.45 -9.33
C GLY A 305 20.37 1.45 -10.50
N ASP A 306 19.46 0.47 -10.43
CA ASP A 306 19.25 -0.56 -11.45
C ASP A 306 18.17 -0.12 -12.44
N ALA A 307 18.60 0.55 -13.52
CA ALA A 307 17.71 1.04 -14.58
C ALA A 307 17.00 -0.11 -15.34
N ALA A 308 17.63 -1.27 -15.46
CA ALA A 308 17.03 -2.41 -16.15
C ALA A 308 15.80 -2.93 -15.37
N ARG A 309 15.91 -3.03 -14.04
CA ARG A 309 14.77 -3.39 -13.18
C ARG A 309 13.65 -2.36 -13.23
N VAL A 310 13.97 -1.07 -13.26
CA VAL A 310 12.98 -0.01 -13.47
C VAL A 310 12.23 -0.23 -14.78
N SER A 311 12.93 -0.47 -15.89
CA SER A 311 12.29 -0.75 -17.18
C SER A 311 11.47 -2.04 -17.17
N THR A 312 11.96 -3.13 -16.56
CA THR A 312 11.20 -4.39 -16.44
C THR A 312 9.90 -4.19 -15.66
N ALA A 313 9.94 -3.45 -14.56
CA ALA A 313 8.76 -3.11 -13.77
C ALA A 313 7.75 -2.30 -14.58
N GLU A 314 8.20 -1.28 -15.29
CA GLU A 314 7.33 -0.45 -16.14
C GLU A 314 6.71 -1.26 -17.27
N ASN A 315 7.47 -2.15 -17.90
CA ASN A 315 6.97 -3.06 -18.93
C ASN A 315 5.91 -4.02 -18.37
N ALA A 316 6.10 -4.55 -17.15
CA ALA A 316 5.11 -5.41 -16.48
C ALA A 316 3.75 -4.73 -16.36
N LEU A 317 3.75 -3.48 -15.87
CA LEU A 317 2.54 -2.67 -15.74
C LEU A 317 1.95 -2.32 -17.10
N LEU A 318 2.77 -1.88 -18.06
CA LEU A 318 2.31 -1.52 -19.40
C LEU A 318 1.67 -2.69 -20.14
N ALA A 319 2.24 -3.89 -20.04
CA ALA A 319 1.66 -5.09 -20.62
C ALA A 319 0.28 -5.39 -20.03
N ALA A 320 0.12 -5.22 -18.73
CA ALA A 320 -1.18 -5.39 -18.07
C ALA A 320 -2.20 -4.32 -18.49
N LEU A 321 -1.78 -3.06 -18.63
CA LEU A 321 -2.66 -1.96 -19.05
C LEU A 321 -3.08 -2.07 -20.54
N ARG A 322 -2.26 -2.70 -21.38
CA ARG A 322 -2.56 -2.93 -22.81
C ARG A 322 -3.43 -4.17 -23.06
N ASP A 323 -3.43 -5.12 -22.14
CA ASP A 323 -4.22 -6.34 -22.22
C ASP A 323 -5.66 -6.08 -21.71
N ARG A 324 -6.60 -5.96 -22.66
CA ARG A 324 -8.01 -5.70 -22.34
C ARG A 324 -8.63 -6.76 -21.43
N VAL A 325 -8.26 -8.03 -21.60
CA VAL A 325 -8.80 -9.13 -20.79
C VAL A 325 -8.36 -8.93 -19.34
N GLN A 326 -7.09 -8.60 -19.11
CA GLN A 326 -6.57 -8.32 -17.76
C GLN A 326 -7.20 -7.08 -17.12
N VAL A 327 -7.37 -5.99 -17.85
CA VAL A 327 -8.01 -4.79 -17.27
C VAL A 327 -9.49 -5.05 -16.97
N ASP A 328 -10.17 -5.89 -17.75
CA ASP A 328 -11.58 -6.26 -17.52
C ASP A 328 -11.79 -7.18 -16.31
N GLU A 329 -10.74 -7.85 -15.80
CA GLU A 329 -10.77 -8.53 -14.50
C GLU A 329 -10.83 -7.56 -13.31
N VAL A 330 -10.54 -6.26 -13.51
CA VAL A 330 -10.60 -5.21 -12.49
C VAL A 330 -11.94 -4.47 -12.60
N SER A 331 -12.96 -5.00 -11.94
CA SER A 331 -14.34 -4.51 -12.03
C SER A 331 -14.73 -3.50 -10.94
N GLY A 332 -14.06 -3.52 -9.78
CA GLY A 332 -14.36 -2.64 -8.64
C GLY A 332 -13.68 -1.27 -8.73
N ILE A 333 -14.19 -0.28 -7.97
CA ILE A 333 -13.60 1.07 -7.91
C ILE A 333 -12.47 1.20 -6.89
N GLY A 334 -12.33 0.24 -5.96
CA GLY A 334 -11.48 0.36 -4.77
C GLY A 334 -9.96 0.44 -5.04
N LEU A 335 -9.23 0.77 -3.97
CA LEU A 335 -7.76 0.83 -3.93
C LEU A 335 -7.11 -0.55 -3.78
N CYS A 336 -7.71 -1.46 -3.01
CA CYS A 336 -7.11 -2.74 -2.68
C CYS A 336 -6.91 -3.59 -3.94
N HIS A 337 -7.98 -3.76 -4.71
CA HIS A 337 -8.01 -4.61 -5.90
C HIS A 337 -8.90 -4.08 -7.03
N GLY A 338 -9.21 -2.79 -7.02
CA GLY A 338 -10.01 -2.12 -8.04
C GLY A 338 -9.21 -1.15 -8.91
N LEU A 339 -9.94 -0.42 -9.75
CA LEU A 339 -9.40 0.52 -10.73
C LEU A 339 -8.64 1.68 -10.07
N ALA A 340 -9.02 2.13 -8.87
CA ALA A 340 -8.30 3.19 -8.18
C ALA A 340 -6.90 2.76 -7.75
N GLY A 341 -6.73 1.51 -7.30
CA GLY A 341 -5.41 0.97 -6.93
C GLY A 341 -4.48 0.84 -8.12
N LEU A 342 -5.01 0.35 -9.25
CA LEU A 342 -4.29 0.28 -10.52
C LEU A 342 -3.90 1.67 -11.01
N LEU A 343 -4.83 2.65 -10.95
CA LEU A 343 -4.59 4.03 -11.35
C LEU A 343 -3.52 4.69 -10.50
N GLN A 344 -3.63 4.55 -9.17
CA GLN A 344 -2.69 5.17 -8.24
C GLN A 344 -1.28 4.59 -8.40
N SER A 345 -1.16 3.27 -8.57
CA SER A 345 0.13 2.61 -8.81
C SER A 345 0.75 3.10 -10.12
N ALA A 346 -0.01 3.12 -11.21
CA ALA A 346 0.45 3.60 -12.51
C ALA A 346 0.86 5.08 -12.48
N LEU A 347 0.08 5.91 -11.78
CA LEU A 347 0.36 7.34 -11.62
C LEU A 347 1.68 7.58 -10.90
N ARG A 348 1.96 6.84 -9.81
CA ARG A 348 3.23 6.91 -9.09
C ARG A 348 4.39 6.48 -9.96
N MET A 349 4.24 5.38 -10.68
CA MET A 349 5.28 4.88 -11.58
C MET A 349 5.61 5.90 -12.67
N ALA A 350 4.59 6.46 -13.33
CA ALA A 350 4.78 7.46 -14.39
C ALA A 350 5.44 8.75 -13.89
N ARG A 351 5.01 9.28 -12.73
CA ARG A 351 5.52 10.55 -12.21
C ARG A 351 6.97 10.49 -11.74
N GLU A 352 7.42 9.35 -11.25
CA GLU A 352 8.76 9.24 -10.63
C GLU A 352 9.90 9.01 -11.61
N THR A 353 9.62 8.41 -12.77
CA THR A 353 10.60 8.18 -13.83
C THR A 353 10.34 9.04 -15.06
N GLY A 354 9.17 9.70 -15.14
CA GLY A 354 8.75 10.45 -16.32
C GLY A 354 8.34 9.55 -17.49
N SER A 355 7.98 8.28 -17.24
CA SER A 355 7.59 7.34 -18.29
C SER A 355 6.37 7.84 -19.09
N GLU A 356 6.60 8.34 -20.30
CA GLU A 356 5.56 8.82 -21.23
C GLU A 356 4.57 7.71 -21.61
N ALA A 357 5.03 6.46 -21.70
CA ALA A 357 4.20 5.31 -22.06
C ALA A 357 3.14 5.00 -21.01
N ILE A 358 3.52 4.95 -19.72
CA ILE A 358 2.54 4.78 -18.63
C ILE A 358 1.64 6.00 -18.54
N ALA A 359 2.20 7.21 -18.66
CA ALA A 359 1.43 8.45 -18.63
C ALA A 359 0.33 8.49 -19.70
N ALA A 360 0.59 7.96 -20.90
CA ALA A 360 -0.38 7.85 -21.99
C ALA A 360 -1.55 6.88 -21.70
N ALA A 361 -1.37 5.92 -20.79
CA ALA A 361 -2.43 4.98 -20.41
C ALA A 361 -3.36 5.51 -19.29
N LEU A 362 -2.90 6.51 -18.52
CA LEU A 362 -3.64 7.03 -17.36
C LEU A 362 -5.03 7.60 -17.70
N PRO A 363 -5.24 8.38 -18.80
CA PRO A 363 -6.55 8.94 -19.11
C PRO A 363 -7.62 7.87 -19.29
N HIS A 364 -7.32 6.79 -20.02
CA HIS A 364 -8.27 5.70 -20.24
C HIS A 364 -8.64 4.99 -18.94
N LEU A 365 -7.67 4.77 -18.05
CA LEU A 365 -7.90 4.15 -16.75
C LEU A 365 -8.74 5.06 -15.83
N ALA A 366 -8.49 6.37 -15.85
CA ALA A 366 -9.29 7.34 -15.12
C ALA A 366 -10.74 7.40 -15.65
N GLU A 367 -10.96 7.41 -16.96
CA GLU A 367 -12.29 7.35 -17.58
C GLU A 367 -13.07 6.07 -17.17
N ARG A 368 -12.39 4.92 -17.15
CA ARG A 368 -12.98 3.67 -16.67
C ARG A 368 -13.40 3.79 -15.20
N LEU A 369 -12.52 4.32 -14.34
CA LEU A 369 -12.83 4.52 -12.92
C LEU A 369 -14.02 5.47 -12.74
N VAL A 370 -14.05 6.61 -13.44
CA VAL A 370 -15.18 7.55 -13.43
C VAL A 370 -16.47 6.86 -13.85
N THR A 371 -16.45 6.14 -14.98
CA THR A 371 -17.62 5.43 -15.52
C THR A 371 -18.16 4.41 -14.52
N THR A 372 -17.29 3.65 -13.87
CA THR A 372 -17.69 2.65 -12.86
C THR A 372 -18.19 3.32 -11.57
N ALA A 373 -17.56 4.40 -11.13
CA ALA A 373 -17.96 5.13 -9.92
C ALA A 373 -19.36 5.77 -10.06
N VAL A 374 -19.68 6.34 -11.23
CA VAL A 374 -20.98 6.98 -11.50
C VAL A 374 -22.15 5.98 -11.50
N ARG A 375 -21.90 4.68 -11.73
CA ARG A 375 -22.95 3.65 -11.63
C ARG A 375 -23.52 3.49 -10.21
N GLY A 376 -22.82 3.98 -9.18
CA GLY A 376 -23.27 3.93 -7.79
C GLY A 376 -23.26 2.52 -7.19
N GLY A 377 -23.79 2.41 -5.95
CA GLY A 377 -23.87 1.13 -5.23
C GLY A 377 -22.57 0.68 -4.54
N HIS A 378 -21.59 1.56 -4.44
CA HIS A 378 -20.28 1.27 -3.85
C HIS A 378 -20.25 1.59 -2.36
N GLY A 379 -19.42 0.86 -1.60
CA GLY A 379 -19.15 1.16 -0.20
C GLY A 379 -18.55 2.57 -0.01
N PRO A 380 -18.64 3.15 1.20
CA PRO A 380 -18.12 4.47 1.49
C PRO A 380 -16.60 4.49 1.75
N ASP A 381 -16.00 3.31 1.95
CA ASP A 381 -14.71 3.17 2.59
C ASP A 381 -13.50 3.48 1.69
N PHE A 382 -12.31 3.35 2.28
CA PHE A 382 -11.03 3.68 1.66
C PHE A 382 -10.49 2.55 0.76
N LEU A 383 -10.44 1.31 1.25
CA LEU A 383 -9.78 0.24 0.49
C LEU A 383 -10.62 -0.29 -0.67
N GLU A 384 -11.93 -0.35 -0.53
CA GLU A 384 -12.84 -0.95 -1.52
C GLU A 384 -13.83 0.06 -2.09
N GLY A 385 -14.05 1.15 -1.37
CA GLY A 385 -15.13 2.09 -1.63
C GLY A 385 -14.77 3.44 -2.24
N SER A 386 -15.75 4.33 -2.11
CA SER A 386 -15.82 5.65 -2.71
C SER A 386 -14.74 6.60 -2.20
N ALA A 387 -14.30 6.47 -0.94
CA ALA A 387 -13.30 7.37 -0.39
C ALA A 387 -11.93 7.18 -1.06
N GLY A 388 -11.52 5.93 -1.29
CA GLY A 388 -10.28 5.62 -1.99
C GLY A 388 -10.33 5.97 -3.47
N ALA A 389 -11.46 5.69 -4.13
CA ALA A 389 -11.67 6.07 -5.52
C ALA A 389 -11.58 7.60 -5.73
N ALA A 390 -12.21 8.38 -4.84
CA ALA A 390 -12.12 9.83 -4.86
C ALA A 390 -10.68 10.32 -4.68
N LEU A 391 -9.92 9.75 -3.72
CA LEU A 391 -8.51 10.09 -3.50
C LEU A 391 -7.62 9.81 -4.73
N ALA A 392 -7.82 8.68 -5.42
CA ALA A 392 -7.07 8.35 -6.63
C ALA A 392 -7.41 9.29 -7.80
N LEU A 393 -8.69 9.55 -8.06
CA LEU A 393 -9.13 10.51 -9.09
C LEU A 393 -8.64 11.93 -8.80
N TYR A 394 -8.68 12.32 -7.52
CA TYR A 394 -8.14 13.59 -7.05
C TYR A 394 -6.64 13.70 -7.34
N THR A 395 -5.87 12.65 -7.03
CA THR A 395 -4.42 12.64 -7.24
C THR A 395 -4.06 12.62 -8.72
N PHE A 396 -4.84 11.92 -9.55
CA PHE A 396 -4.72 11.94 -11.01
C PHE A 396 -4.90 13.35 -11.57
N ALA A 397 -5.95 14.04 -11.14
CA ALA A 397 -6.26 15.38 -11.61
C ALA A 397 -5.46 16.50 -10.93
N TRP A 398 -4.61 16.16 -9.96
CA TRP A 398 -3.75 17.10 -9.26
C TRP A 398 -2.73 17.74 -10.23
N SER A 399 -2.85 19.05 -10.40
CA SER A 399 -1.91 19.89 -11.16
C SER A 399 -1.11 20.86 -10.27
N GLY A 400 -1.29 20.81 -8.95
CA GLY A 400 -0.45 21.52 -7.99
C GLY A 400 0.96 20.91 -7.91
N GLY A 401 1.84 21.49 -7.08
CA GLY A 401 3.25 21.09 -6.93
C GLY A 401 3.48 19.63 -6.51
N ALA A 402 4.09 19.39 -5.33
CA ALA A 402 4.31 18.01 -4.88
C ALA A 402 2.98 17.24 -4.76
N SER A 403 2.92 16.01 -5.27
CA SER A 403 1.71 15.18 -5.19
C SER A 403 1.39 14.84 -3.73
N PRO A 404 0.10 14.79 -3.34
CA PRO A 404 -0.30 14.28 -2.02
C PRO A 404 0.29 12.90 -1.74
N HIS A 405 0.77 12.61 -0.52
CA HIS A 405 1.40 11.34 -0.12
C HIS A 405 0.50 10.51 0.83
N TRP A 406 -0.82 10.62 0.68
CA TRP A 406 -1.79 9.86 1.48
C TRP A 406 -1.68 8.34 1.27
N ASP A 407 -1.14 7.92 0.13
CA ASP A 407 -0.92 6.54 -0.30
C ASP A 407 0.41 5.94 0.21
N SER A 408 1.14 6.67 1.06
CA SER A 408 2.25 6.09 1.84
C SER A 408 1.77 4.93 2.72
N CYS A 409 0.50 4.94 3.15
CA CYS A 409 -0.10 3.81 3.85
C CYS A 409 -0.26 2.54 2.99
N LEU A 410 -0.16 2.66 1.66
CA LEU A 410 -0.16 1.57 0.70
C LEU A 410 1.26 1.17 0.26
N ALA A 411 2.30 1.73 0.91
CA ALA A 411 3.71 1.60 0.55
C ALA A 411 4.00 2.00 -0.91
N LEU A 412 3.20 2.92 -1.47
CA LEU A 412 3.36 3.37 -2.86
C LEU A 412 4.32 4.56 -3.01
N ALA A 413 4.55 5.39 -1.98
CA ALA A 413 5.34 6.62 -2.07
C ALA A 413 5.91 7.15 -0.75
#